data_AF-U2KVW4-F1
#
_entry.id   AF-U2KVW4-F1
#
_cell.length_a   1.000
_cell.length_b   1.000
_cell.length_c   1.000
_cell.angle_alpha   90.00
_cell.angle_beta   90.00
_cell.angle_gamma   90.00
#
_symmetry.space_group_name_H-M   'P 1'
#
loop_
_entity.id
_entity.type
_entity.pdbx_description
1 polymer ?
#
loop_
_entity_poly.entity_id
_entity_poly.type
_entity_poly.pdbx_seq_one_letter_code
_entity_poly.pdbx_strand_id
1 'polypeptide(L)'
;MRFVDYNAFKTRCKEKGYSPSSLVADLGLSKSNVTNWKHGGNPSYAVLIQISQKLECTVGFLLGEEHSDNGVGAVVSQELWGNELTSARTISLEVGNPLKDEYLNEIAIFANCSILFLCGYEKKFVERQSCRTTANISERGWDKLLAIFDNVNNNPIIANMQMQLSRIVLHNLGICSGEQIPDEFLCCKADFILSDKKHKDALRDYPFNFSDLLVLGDIYEKSVRFMISGME
;
A
#
# COMPACT_ATOMS: atom_id res chain seq x y z
N MET A 1 7.67 -17.63 -13.66
CA MET A 1 8.31 -16.30 -13.67
C MET A 1 7.38 -15.37 -14.43
N ARG A 2 6.78 -14.38 -13.77
CA ARG A 2 5.90 -13.39 -14.44
C ARG A 2 6.74 -12.25 -14.99
N PHE A 3 6.37 -11.76 -16.17
CA PHE A 3 7.05 -10.66 -16.86
C PHE A 3 6.21 -9.39 -16.75
N VAL A 4 6.84 -8.23 -16.90
CA VAL A 4 6.14 -6.95 -16.95
C VAL A 4 5.14 -6.95 -18.13
N ASP A 5 3.90 -6.54 -17.86
CA ASP A 5 2.93 -6.25 -18.91
C ASP A 5 3.30 -4.92 -19.56
N TYR A 6 4.00 -5.04 -20.69
CA TYR A 6 4.45 -3.87 -21.43
C TYR A 6 3.30 -2.98 -21.92
N ASN A 7 2.11 -3.55 -22.18
CA ASN A 7 0.96 -2.77 -22.63
C ASN A 7 0.36 -1.96 -21.48
N ALA A 8 0.22 -2.56 -20.29
CA ALA A 8 -0.21 -1.86 -19.08
C ALA A 8 0.77 -0.73 -18.73
N PHE A 9 2.07 -1.03 -18.70
CA PHE A 9 3.13 -0.06 -18.47
C PHE A 9 3.09 1.11 -19.48
N LYS A 10 3.01 0.80 -20.78
CA LYS A 10 2.96 1.83 -21.84
C LYS A 10 1.72 2.71 -21.74
N THR A 11 0.57 2.12 -21.42
CA THR A 11 -0.69 2.85 -21.27
C THR A 11 -0.61 3.84 -20.11
N ARG A 12 -0.12 3.38 -18.96
CA ARG A 12 0.03 4.24 -17.77
C ARG A 12 1.07 5.33 -17.94
N CYS A 13 2.17 5.06 -18.66
CA CYS A 13 3.12 6.09 -19.06
C CYS A 13 2.39 7.22 -19.81
N LYS A 14 1.58 6.86 -20.82
CA LYS A 14 0.85 7.85 -21.63
C LYS A 14 -0.12 8.68 -20.80
N GLU A 15 -0.88 8.05 -19.90
CA GLU A 15 -1.80 8.74 -18.99
C GLU A 15 -1.11 9.75 -18.08
N LYS A 16 0.11 9.42 -17.62
CA LYS A 16 0.94 10.30 -16.78
C LYS A 16 1.83 11.26 -17.60
N GLY A 17 1.63 11.37 -18.91
CA GLY A 17 2.37 12.30 -19.77
C GLY A 17 3.79 11.87 -20.15
N TYR A 18 4.14 10.60 -19.92
CA TYR A 18 5.44 10.02 -20.28
C TYR A 18 5.35 9.12 -21.52
N SER A 19 6.47 9.05 -22.26
CA SER A 19 6.78 7.88 -23.07
C SER A 19 7.55 6.84 -22.23
N PRO A 20 7.47 5.53 -22.54
CA PRO A 20 8.28 4.52 -21.85
C PRO A 20 9.78 4.86 -21.80
N SER A 21 10.33 5.37 -22.90
CA SER A 21 11.75 5.75 -22.97
C SER A 21 12.10 7.03 -22.24
N SER A 22 11.16 7.99 -22.12
CA SER A 22 11.37 9.21 -21.34
C SER A 22 11.29 8.93 -19.84
N LEU A 23 10.35 8.08 -19.40
CA LEU A 23 10.26 7.66 -18.00
C LEU A 23 11.52 6.92 -17.54
N VAL A 24 11.97 5.94 -18.32
CA VAL A 24 13.17 5.15 -18.00
C VAL A 24 14.41 6.04 -17.95
N ALA A 25 14.52 7.03 -18.85
CA ALA A 25 15.61 8.01 -18.80
C ALA A 25 15.53 8.93 -17.57
N ASP A 26 14.31 9.38 -17.20
CA ASP A 26 14.07 10.19 -16.00
C ASP A 26 14.42 9.43 -14.70
N LEU A 27 14.24 8.11 -14.70
CA LEU A 27 14.68 7.21 -13.61
C LEU A 27 16.18 6.86 -13.67
N GLY A 28 16.95 7.43 -14.60
CA GLY A 28 18.39 7.17 -14.74
C GLY A 28 18.75 5.79 -15.32
N LEU A 29 17.79 5.11 -15.96
CA LEU A 29 17.96 3.78 -16.53
C LEU A 29 18.25 3.85 -18.04
N SER A 30 18.89 2.81 -18.58
CA SER A 30 19.16 2.71 -20.01
C SER A 30 17.87 2.52 -20.82
N LYS A 31 17.72 3.27 -21.92
CA LYS A 31 16.62 3.10 -22.89
C LYS A 31 16.56 1.69 -23.49
N SER A 32 17.68 0.95 -23.52
CA SER A 32 17.71 -0.45 -23.96
C SER A 32 16.83 -1.37 -23.10
N ASN A 33 16.59 -1.00 -21.83
CA ASN A 33 15.70 -1.73 -20.93
C ASN A 33 14.25 -1.76 -21.46
N VAL A 34 13.78 -0.66 -22.07
CA VAL A 34 12.43 -0.59 -22.64
C VAL A 34 12.26 -1.63 -23.74
N THR A 35 13.26 -1.74 -24.62
CA THR A 35 13.26 -2.76 -25.69
C THR A 35 13.29 -4.15 -25.07
N ASN A 36 14.14 -4.40 -24.07
CA ASN A 36 14.19 -5.69 -23.38
C ASN A 36 12.82 -6.07 -22.79
N TRP A 37 12.18 -5.16 -22.06
CA TRP A 37 10.87 -5.38 -21.43
C TRP A 37 9.75 -5.64 -22.44
N LYS A 38 9.79 -4.96 -23.59
CA LYS A 38 8.86 -5.21 -24.69
C LYS A 38 8.97 -6.64 -25.24
N HIS A 39 10.15 -7.25 -25.16
CA HIS A 39 10.40 -8.62 -25.64
C HIS A 39 10.37 -9.67 -24.51
N GLY A 40 9.79 -9.34 -23.35
CA GLY A 40 9.66 -10.28 -22.24
C GLY A 40 10.85 -10.31 -21.28
N GLY A 41 11.78 -9.36 -21.36
CA GLY A 41 12.73 -9.12 -20.28
C GLY A 41 12.02 -8.56 -19.04
N ASN A 42 12.53 -8.84 -17.84
CA ASN A 42 11.92 -8.33 -16.60
C ASN A 42 12.80 -7.23 -15.97
N PRO A 43 12.22 -6.09 -15.53
CA PRO A 43 12.95 -5.17 -14.67
C PRO A 43 13.29 -5.84 -13.34
N SER A 44 14.29 -5.30 -12.63
CA SER A 44 14.51 -5.69 -11.24
C SER A 44 13.37 -5.16 -10.35
N TYR A 45 13.21 -5.76 -9.17
CA TYR A 45 12.20 -5.30 -8.22
C TYR A 45 12.36 -3.83 -7.82
N ALA A 46 13.59 -3.38 -7.59
CA ALA A 46 13.87 -1.97 -7.28
C ALA A 46 13.39 -1.04 -8.41
N VAL A 47 13.60 -1.43 -9.67
CA VAL A 47 13.15 -0.66 -10.83
C VAL A 47 11.61 -0.67 -10.93
N LEU A 48 10.96 -1.80 -10.65
CA LEU A 48 9.49 -1.88 -10.62
C LEU A 48 8.89 -0.95 -9.56
N ILE A 49 9.48 -0.88 -8.36
CA ILE A 49 9.07 0.05 -7.30
C ILE A 49 9.15 1.49 -7.82
N GLN A 50 10.29 1.89 -8.38
CA GLN A 50 10.51 3.24 -8.89
C GLN A 50 9.52 3.61 -10.01
N ILE A 51 9.28 2.69 -10.95
CA ILE A 51 8.30 2.90 -12.03
C ILE A 51 6.90 3.07 -11.45
N SER A 52 6.51 2.21 -10.51
CA SER A 52 5.18 2.27 -9.89
C SER A 52 4.95 3.58 -9.16
N GLN A 53 5.96 4.06 -8.42
CA GLN A 53 5.96 5.36 -7.75
C GLN A 53 5.82 6.50 -8.74
N LYS A 54 6.59 6.49 -9.81
CA LYS A 54 6.57 7.57 -10.81
C LYS A 54 5.29 7.59 -11.63
N LEU A 55 4.67 6.43 -11.85
CA LEU A 55 3.42 6.30 -12.60
C LEU A 55 2.17 6.30 -11.71
N GLU A 56 2.33 6.38 -10.39
CA GLU A 56 1.26 6.25 -9.39
C GLU A 56 0.34 5.07 -9.73
N CYS A 57 0.93 3.89 -9.86
CA CYS A 57 0.22 2.64 -10.03
C CYS A 57 0.78 1.59 -9.08
N THR A 58 0.11 0.45 -8.97
CA THR A 58 0.65 -0.70 -8.26
C THR A 58 1.65 -1.42 -9.16
N VAL A 59 2.50 -2.28 -8.59
CA VAL A 59 3.28 -3.19 -9.45
C VAL A 59 2.46 -4.37 -9.94
N GLY A 60 1.41 -4.79 -9.23
CA GLY A 60 0.45 -5.76 -9.76
C GLY A 60 -0.10 -5.31 -11.12
N PHE A 61 -0.47 -4.04 -11.25
CA PHE A 61 -0.85 -3.42 -12.51
C PHE A 61 0.24 -3.52 -13.57
N LEU A 62 1.49 -3.19 -13.23
CA LEU A 62 2.63 -3.29 -14.16
C LEU A 62 2.94 -4.73 -14.59
N LEU A 63 2.56 -5.72 -13.78
CA LEU A 63 2.72 -7.14 -14.05
C LEU A 63 1.48 -7.77 -14.71
N GLY A 64 0.45 -6.96 -14.99
CA GLY A 64 -0.81 -7.42 -15.59
C GLY A 64 -1.67 -8.26 -14.65
N GLU A 65 -1.47 -8.17 -13.34
CA GLU A 65 -2.23 -8.90 -12.31
C GLU A 65 -3.57 -8.22 -11.99
N GLU A 66 -3.71 -6.95 -12.37
CA GLU A 66 -4.93 -6.18 -12.31
C GLU A 66 -5.53 -6.14 -13.72
N HIS A 67 -6.28 -7.18 -14.08
CA HIS A 67 -7.07 -7.14 -15.31
C HIS A 67 -8.21 -6.13 -15.14
N SER A 68 -8.37 -5.26 -16.15
CA SER A 68 -9.49 -4.36 -16.29
C SER A 68 -10.81 -5.08 -15.96
N ASP A 69 -11.59 -4.43 -15.10
CA ASP A 69 -12.96 -4.74 -14.67
C ASP A 69 -13.20 -5.65 -13.47
N ASN A 70 -12.17 -6.08 -12.72
CA ASN A 70 -12.38 -6.58 -11.35
C ASN A 70 -11.21 -6.14 -10.45
N GLY A 71 -11.35 -4.92 -9.90
CA GLY A 71 -10.33 -4.26 -9.09
C GLY A 71 -9.81 -5.12 -7.95
N VAL A 72 -8.54 -5.48 -8.03
CA VAL A 72 -7.73 -5.93 -6.90
C VAL A 72 -6.94 -4.72 -6.44
N GLY A 73 -7.20 -4.28 -5.21
CA GLY A 73 -6.67 -3.03 -4.65
C GLY A 73 -7.76 -1.99 -4.40
N ALA A 74 -7.58 -1.18 -3.35
CA ALA A 74 -8.47 -0.07 -3.03
C ALA A 74 -8.42 0.97 -4.16
N VAL A 75 -9.48 1.03 -4.96
CA VAL A 75 -9.69 2.11 -5.93
C VAL A 75 -10.70 3.05 -5.28
N VAL A 76 -10.30 4.29 -5.01
CA VAL A 76 -11.20 5.34 -4.53
C VAL A 76 -12.22 5.63 -5.63
N SER A 77 -13.48 5.24 -5.39
CA SER A 77 -14.57 5.52 -6.32
C SER A 77 -14.84 7.03 -6.38
N GLN A 78 -15.10 7.54 -7.59
CA GLN A 78 -15.53 8.94 -7.85
C GLN A 78 -16.76 9.37 -7.02
N GLU A 79 -17.50 8.44 -6.43
CA GLU A 79 -18.71 8.66 -5.65
C GLU A 79 -18.47 9.42 -4.32
N LEU A 80 -17.25 9.42 -3.77
CA LEU A 80 -16.90 10.14 -2.55
C LEU A 80 -16.68 11.65 -2.75
N TRP A 81 -16.70 12.15 -4.00
CA TRP A 81 -16.46 13.56 -4.33
C TRP A 81 -17.67 14.46 -4.05
N GLY A 82 -18.84 13.88 -3.75
CA GLY A 82 -20.10 14.60 -3.58
C GLY A 82 -20.28 15.31 -2.23
N ASN A 83 -19.43 15.06 -1.24
CA ASN A 83 -19.48 15.74 0.06
C ASN A 83 -18.31 16.71 0.18
N GLU A 84 -18.57 17.97 -0.17
CA GLU A 84 -17.71 19.11 0.12
C GLU A 84 -17.24 19.07 1.58
N LEU A 85 -15.92 19.27 1.79
CA LEU A 85 -15.18 19.34 3.06
C LEU A 85 -14.55 18.02 3.57
N THR A 86 -13.42 17.66 2.96
CA THR A 86 -12.17 17.53 3.72
C THR A 86 -11.05 18.21 2.95
N SER A 87 -11.17 19.54 2.89
CA SER A 87 -10.04 20.41 2.58
C SER A 87 -8.88 20.06 3.51
N ALA A 88 -7.72 19.77 2.91
CA ALA A 88 -6.41 19.96 3.50
C ALA A 88 -6.11 19.20 4.80
N ARG A 89 -5.42 18.06 4.66
CA ARG A 89 -4.12 17.78 5.29
C ARG A 89 -3.48 16.54 4.65
N THR A 90 -3.28 16.61 3.33
CA THR A 90 -2.04 16.08 2.78
C THR A 90 -0.92 16.87 3.44
N ILE A 91 -0.32 16.37 4.53
CA ILE A 91 1.10 16.71 4.72
C ILE A 91 1.73 16.33 3.40
N SER A 92 2.31 17.32 2.74
CA SER A 92 3.05 17.22 1.49
C SER A 92 4.06 16.06 1.57
N LEU A 93 3.62 14.83 1.32
CA LEU A 93 4.40 13.87 0.56
C LEU A 93 4.39 14.49 -0.84
N GLU A 94 5.32 15.44 -1.05
CA GLU A 94 5.42 16.23 -2.27
C GLU A 94 5.11 15.35 -3.46
N VAL A 95 4.09 15.74 -4.22
CA VAL A 95 3.66 15.18 -5.50
C VAL A 95 4.75 15.45 -6.58
N GLY A 96 6.00 15.22 -6.24
CA GLY A 96 7.18 15.53 -7.03
C GLY A 96 8.40 14.69 -6.65
N ASN A 97 8.45 14.07 -5.46
CA ASN A 97 9.57 13.22 -5.04
C ASN A 97 9.10 11.79 -4.74
N PRO A 98 9.73 10.75 -5.33
CA PRO A 98 9.47 9.36 -4.97
C PRO A 98 9.69 9.16 -3.46
N LEU A 99 8.85 8.33 -2.82
CA LEU A 99 9.06 7.91 -1.44
C LEU A 99 10.48 7.36 -1.32
N LYS A 100 11.35 8.09 -0.61
CA LYS A 100 12.76 7.70 -0.46
C LYS A 100 12.85 6.31 0.15
N ASP A 101 13.78 5.48 -0.30
CA ASP A 101 13.97 4.11 0.21
C ASP A 101 14.15 4.08 1.74
N GLU A 102 14.78 5.12 2.31
CA GLU A 102 14.92 5.31 3.75
C GLU A 102 13.56 5.45 4.47
N TYR A 103 12.56 6.07 3.84
CA TYR A 103 11.21 6.19 4.38
C TYR A 103 10.51 4.84 4.48
N LEU A 104 10.56 4.05 3.40
CA LEU A 104 9.96 2.72 3.34
C LEU A 104 10.64 1.75 4.30
N ASN A 105 11.98 1.83 4.41
CA ASN A 105 12.74 0.97 5.30
C ASN A 105 12.40 1.23 6.78
N GLU A 106 12.21 2.48 7.18
CA GLU A 106 11.83 2.82 8.56
C GLU A 106 10.44 2.27 8.93
N ILE A 107 9.48 2.36 8.02
CA ILE A 107 8.13 1.78 8.23
C ILE A 107 8.21 0.25 8.26
N ALA A 108 8.95 -0.36 7.34
CA ALA A 108 9.09 -1.81 7.27
C ALA A 108 9.77 -2.37 8.53
N ILE A 109 10.80 -1.69 9.05
CA ILE A 109 11.44 -2.02 10.33
C ILE A 109 10.42 -1.88 11.46
N PHE A 110 9.69 -0.76 11.52
CA PHE A 110 8.69 -0.53 12.56
C PHE A 110 7.62 -1.62 12.58
N ALA A 111 7.05 -1.98 11.43
CA ALA A 111 5.97 -2.96 11.27
C ALA A 111 6.46 -4.42 11.19
N ASN A 112 7.76 -4.69 11.41
CA ASN A 112 8.37 -6.02 11.32
C ASN A 112 8.15 -6.74 9.98
N CYS A 113 8.08 -6.01 8.87
CA CYS A 113 7.76 -6.58 7.57
C CYS A 113 8.89 -6.39 6.56
N SER A 114 8.77 -7.06 5.41
CA SER A 114 9.63 -6.76 4.26
C SER A 114 9.10 -5.52 3.54
N ILE A 115 9.98 -4.78 2.83
CA ILE A 115 9.54 -3.68 1.96
C ILE A 115 8.66 -4.22 0.81
N LEU A 116 8.88 -5.48 0.40
CA LEU A 116 8.09 -6.14 -0.65
C LEU A 116 6.65 -6.40 -0.18
N PHE A 117 6.47 -6.86 1.06
CA PHE A 117 5.15 -6.97 1.66
C PHE A 117 4.49 -5.60 1.77
N LEU A 118 5.20 -4.60 2.33
CA LEU A 118 4.66 -3.26 2.55
C LEU A 118 4.15 -2.61 1.26
N CYS A 119 4.84 -2.78 0.14
CA CYS A 119 4.44 -2.24 -1.14
C CYS A 119 3.41 -3.11 -1.90
N GLY A 120 2.91 -4.19 -1.29
CA GLY A 120 1.81 -5.02 -1.82
C GLY A 120 2.24 -6.16 -2.75
N TYR A 121 3.52 -6.51 -2.81
CA TYR A 121 4.02 -7.59 -3.66
C TYR A 121 3.81 -8.97 -3.03
N GLU A 122 3.96 -9.05 -1.71
CA GLU A 122 3.73 -10.27 -0.96
C GLU A 122 2.32 -10.21 -0.38
N LYS A 123 1.48 -11.21 -0.65
CA LYS A 123 0.11 -11.23 -0.13
C LYS A 123 0.04 -11.64 1.34
N LYS A 124 0.98 -12.48 1.76
CA LYS A 124 1.00 -13.05 3.10
C LYS A 124 2.02 -12.30 3.95
N PHE A 125 1.57 -11.82 5.09
CA PHE A 125 2.46 -11.25 6.09
C PHE A 125 3.34 -12.36 6.69
N VAL A 126 4.64 -12.08 6.76
CA VAL A 126 5.63 -12.91 7.45
C VAL A 126 6.50 -11.98 8.26
N GLU A 127 6.57 -12.21 9.56
CA GLU A 127 7.41 -11.45 10.47
C GLU A 127 8.89 -11.60 10.09
N ARG A 128 9.60 -10.46 10.01
CA ARG A 128 11.01 -10.44 9.63
C ARG A 128 11.93 -10.87 10.78
N GLN A 129 11.54 -10.54 12.01
CA GLN A 129 12.27 -10.89 13.22
C GLN A 129 11.28 -11.43 14.26
N SER A 130 11.43 -12.71 14.64
CA SER A 130 10.58 -13.37 15.64
C SER A 130 10.87 -12.92 17.08
N CYS A 131 12.06 -12.36 17.34
CA CYS A 131 12.51 -11.94 18.67
C CYS A 131 12.92 -10.47 18.64
N ARG A 132 11.96 -9.55 18.64
CA ARG A 132 12.23 -8.10 18.67
C ARG A 132 12.37 -7.58 20.10
N THR A 133 13.21 -6.57 20.27
CA THR A 133 13.32 -5.79 21.51
C THR A 133 12.85 -4.36 21.26
N THR A 134 12.41 -3.64 22.29
CA THR A 134 11.94 -2.25 22.18
C THR A 134 12.99 -1.28 21.61
N ALA A 135 14.29 -1.60 21.77
CA ALA A 135 15.39 -0.88 21.15
C ALA A 135 15.40 -0.93 19.60
N ASN A 136 14.66 -1.87 19.01
CA ASN A 136 14.55 -2.06 17.55
C ASN A 136 13.33 -1.33 16.95
N ILE A 137 12.66 -0.46 17.71
CA ILE A 137 11.55 0.35 17.19
C ILE A 137 12.07 1.72 16.73
N SER A 138 11.82 2.04 15.46
CA SER A 138 12.10 3.37 14.93
C SER A 138 10.98 4.35 15.29
N GLU A 139 11.26 5.33 16.16
CA GLU A 139 10.32 6.45 16.41
C GLU A 139 10.04 7.24 15.13
N ARG A 140 11.04 7.36 14.25
CA ARG A 140 10.84 7.99 12.93
C ARG A 140 9.90 7.18 12.05
N GLY A 141 9.90 5.86 12.16
CA GLY A 141 8.96 4.99 11.47
C GLY A 141 7.51 5.21 11.92
N TRP A 142 7.31 5.45 13.23
CA TRP A 142 6.00 5.77 13.81
C TRP A 142 5.41 7.06 13.26
N ASP A 143 6.16 8.16 13.27
CA ASP A 143 5.69 9.46 12.75
C ASP A 143 5.26 9.38 11.27
N LYS A 144 6.07 8.65 10.48
CA LYS A 144 5.82 8.39 9.05
C LYS A 144 4.59 7.52 8.82
N LEU A 145 4.29 6.64 9.75
CA LEU A 145 3.15 5.75 9.65
C LEU A 145 1.85 6.47 9.98
N LEU A 146 1.86 7.37 10.97
CA LEU A 146 0.68 8.21 11.26
C LEU A 146 0.24 8.96 10.00
N ALA A 147 1.20 9.47 9.21
CA ALA A 147 0.91 10.13 7.93
C ALA A 147 0.25 9.21 6.88
N ILE A 148 0.45 7.89 6.95
CA ILE A 148 -0.21 6.92 6.05
C ILE A 148 -1.65 6.66 6.48
N PHE A 149 -1.92 6.63 7.79
CA PHE A 149 -3.24 6.36 8.34
C PHE A 149 -4.14 7.60 8.49
N ASP A 150 -3.58 8.81 8.40
CA ASP A 150 -4.28 10.09 8.60
C ASP A 150 -5.45 10.30 7.62
N ASN A 151 -5.46 9.67 6.43
CA ASN A 151 -6.62 9.61 5.54
C ASN A 151 -6.53 8.51 4.47
N VAL A 152 -7.68 8.13 3.90
CA VAL A 152 -7.76 7.24 2.72
C VAL A 152 -7.08 7.94 1.54
N ASN A 153 -5.93 7.43 1.12
CA ASN A 153 -5.07 8.12 0.17
C ASN A 153 -5.45 7.78 -1.29
N ASN A 154 -5.57 8.80 -2.14
CA ASN A 154 -5.80 8.65 -3.58
C ASN A 154 -4.56 8.10 -4.33
N ASN A 155 -3.40 8.09 -3.68
CA ASN A 155 -2.19 7.48 -4.24
C ASN A 155 -2.24 5.96 -4.03
N PRO A 156 -2.24 5.15 -5.11
CA PRO A 156 -2.41 3.69 -5.01
C PRO A 156 -1.28 2.99 -4.27
N ILE A 157 -0.09 3.59 -4.18
CA ILE A 157 1.02 3.02 -3.41
C ILE A 157 0.78 3.22 -1.93
N ILE A 158 0.34 4.41 -1.53
CA ILE A 158 0.02 4.69 -0.13
C ILE A 158 -1.20 3.87 0.27
N ALA A 159 -2.22 3.75 -0.58
CA ALA A 159 -3.37 2.89 -0.36
C ALA A 159 -2.97 1.41 -0.20
N ASN A 160 -2.03 0.92 -1.03
CA ASN A 160 -1.48 -0.42 -0.86
C ASN A 160 -0.70 -0.57 0.45
N MET A 161 0.15 0.40 0.79
CA MET A 161 0.86 0.37 2.08
C MET A 161 -0.12 0.33 3.25
N GLN A 162 -1.17 1.16 3.22
CA GLN A 162 -2.23 1.18 4.21
C GLN A 162 -2.97 -0.15 4.29
N MET A 163 -3.25 -0.79 3.14
CA MET A 163 -3.84 -2.13 3.08
C MET A 163 -2.94 -3.17 3.78
N GLN A 164 -1.65 -3.17 3.47
CA GLN A 164 -0.71 -4.14 4.04
C GLN A 164 -0.47 -3.90 5.53
N LEU A 165 -0.41 -2.64 5.96
CA LEU A 165 -0.36 -2.29 7.38
C LEU A 165 -1.65 -2.70 8.11
N SER A 166 -2.82 -2.57 7.47
CA SER A 166 -4.08 -3.04 8.04
C SER A 166 -4.10 -4.57 8.22
N ARG A 167 -3.49 -5.33 7.30
CA ARG A 167 -3.31 -6.78 7.47
C ARG A 167 -2.39 -7.12 8.64
N ILE A 168 -1.34 -6.32 8.87
CA ILE A 168 -0.47 -6.47 10.05
C ILE A 168 -1.25 -6.21 11.33
N VAL A 169 -2.12 -5.19 11.35
CA VAL A 169 -3.01 -4.91 12.48
C VAL A 169 -3.89 -6.10 12.81
N LEU A 170 -4.57 -6.68 11.82
CA LEU A 170 -5.39 -7.86 12.03
C LEU A 170 -4.57 -9.06 12.53
N HIS A 171 -3.38 -9.28 11.97
CA HIS A 171 -2.48 -10.36 12.41
C HIS A 171 -2.05 -10.19 13.87
N ASN A 172 -1.59 -9.01 14.26
CA ASN A 172 -1.11 -8.74 15.63
C ASN A 172 -2.23 -8.79 16.67
N LEU A 173 -3.47 -8.52 16.27
CA LEU A 173 -4.67 -8.70 17.10
C LEU A 173 -5.20 -10.16 17.10
N GLY A 174 -4.63 -11.05 16.29
CA GLY A 174 -5.11 -12.44 16.16
C GLY A 174 -6.47 -12.55 15.45
N ILE A 175 -6.80 -11.59 14.60
CA ILE A 175 -8.06 -11.54 13.85
C ILE A 175 -7.88 -12.24 12.49
N CYS A 176 -8.61 -13.33 12.32
CA CYS A 176 -8.62 -14.16 11.12
C CYS A 176 -9.95 -14.06 10.34
N SER A 177 -10.97 -13.43 10.93
CA SER A 177 -12.30 -13.21 10.36
C SER A 177 -12.90 -11.93 10.93
N GLY A 178 -13.65 -11.17 10.12
CA GLY A 178 -14.37 -9.98 10.56
C GLY A 178 -15.33 -10.23 11.72
N GLU A 179 -15.87 -11.45 11.84
CA GLU A 179 -16.79 -11.86 12.93
C GLU A 179 -16.19 -11.69 14.34
N GLN A 180 -14.86 -11.65 14.46
CA GLN A 180 -14.18 -11.41 15.74
C GLN A 180 -14.28 -9.95 16.20
N ILE A 181 -14.69 -9.03 15.32
CA ILE A 181 -14.85 -7.60 15.58
C ILE A 181 -16.33 -7.32 15.86
N PRO A 182 -16.69 -6.82 17.07
CA PRO A 182 -18.09 -6.54 17.42
C PRO A 182 -18.73 -5.41 16.62
N ASP A 183 -17.93 -4.49 16.08
CA ASP A 183 -18.42 -3.36 15.28
C ASP A 183 -18.76 -3.80 13.85
N GLU A 184 -20.01 -3.60 13.44
CA GLU A 184 -20.54 -4.05 12.14
C GLU A 184 -19.79 -3.43 10.95
N PHE A 185 -19.34 -2.18 11.09
CA PHE A 185 -18.65 -1.48 10.01
C PHE A 185 -17.22 -2.00 9.86
N LEU A 186 -16.48 -2.13 10.97
CA LEU A 186 -15.12 -2.64 10.99
C LEU A 186 -15.03 -4.13 10.66
N CYS A 187 -16.04 -4.93 11.05
CA CYS A 187 -16.15 -6.34 10.68
C CYS A 187 -16.09 -6.51 9.16
N CYS A 188 -16.93 -5.79 8.41
CA CYS A 188 -16.92 -5.89 6.94
C CYS A 188 -15.61 -5.36 6.32
N LYS A 189 -15.03 -4.30 6.87
CA LYS A 189 -13.71 -3.82 6.42
C LYS A 189 -12.63 -4.88 6.63
N ALA A 190 -12.62 -5.56 7.78
CA ALA A 190 -11.66 -6.61 8.06
C ALA A 190 -11.78 -7.78 7.08
N ASP A 191 -13.01 -8.19 6.74
CA ASP A 191 -13.24 -9.22 5.72
C ASP A 191 -12.69 -8.81 4.35
N PHE A 192 -12.89 -7.56 3.94
CA PHE A 192 -12.28 -7.02 2.72
C PHE A 192 -10.75 -7.07 2.79
N ILE A 193 -10.15 -6.58 3.87
CA ILE A 193 -8.68 -6.52 4.07
C ILE A 193 -8.05 -7.93 4.04
N LEU A 194 -8.73 -8.93 4.61
CA LEU A 194 -8.26 -10.32 4.67
C LEU A 194 -8.44 -11.08 3.36
N SER A 195 -9.53 -10.81 2.61
CA SER A 195 -9.93 -11.64 1.47
C SER A 195 -9.76 -10.99 0.10
N ASP A 196 -9.49 -9.68 0.04
CA ASP A 196 -9.54 -8.85 -1.18
C ASP A 196 -10.90 -8.88 -1.90
N LYS A 197 -11.97 -9.38 -1.25
CA LYS A 197 -13.32 -9.45 -1.84
C LYS A 197 -14.10 -8.19 -1.52
N LYS A 198 -14.50 -7.49 -2.57
CA LYS A 198 -15.34 -6.30 -2.48
C LYS A 198 -16.70 -6.61 -1.87
N HIS A 199 -17.13 -5.74 -0.98
CA HIS A 199 -18.46 -5.67 -0.42
C HIS A 199 -19.42 -5.00 -1.41
N LYS A 200 -20.73 -5.18 -1.20
CA LYS A 200 -21.75 -4.49 -2.02
C LYS A 200 -21.76 -2.97 -1.81
N ASP A 201 -21.30 -2.55 -0.65
CA ASP A 201 -21.20 -1.15 -0.24
C ASP A 201 -19.73 -0.75 -0.31
N ALA A 202 -19.42 0.11 -1.28
CA ALA A 202 -18.05 0.53 -1.58
C ALA A 202 -17.39 1.25 -0.40
N LEU A 203 -18.15 1.83 0.55
CA LEU A 203 -17.61 2.48 1.75
C LEU A 203 -16.88 1.51 2.70
N ARG A 204 -17.10 0.20 2.52
CA ARG A 204 -16.47 -0.87 3.29
C ARG A 204 -15.23 -1.47 2.58
N ASP A 205 -14.98 -1.08 1.33
CA ASP A 205 -13.87 -1.58 0.50
C ASP A 205 -12.60 -0.73 0.67
N TYR A 206 -12.27 -0.36 1.91
CA TYR A 206 -11.11 0.47 2.22
C TYR A 206 -10.27 -0.10 3.37
N PRO A 207 -8.94 0.10 3.32
CA PRO A 207 -8.06 -0.16 4.46
C PRO A 207 -8.48 0.60 5.71
N PHE A 208 -7.95 0.21 6.87
CA PHE A 208 -8.16 0.96 8.09
C PHE A 208 -7.53 2.35 8.00
N ASN A 209 -8.26 3.37 8.44
CA ASN A 209 -7.73 4.71 8.72
C ASN A 209 -7.39 4.83 10.22
N PHE A 210 -6.86 5.98 10.62
CA PHE A 210 -6.45 6.18 12.01
C PHE A 210 -7.61 6.06 13.01
N SER A 211 -8.80 6.57 12.69
CA SER A 211 -10.00 6.44 13.54
C SER A 211 -10.42 4.98 13.72
N ASP A 212 -10.34 4.17 12.66
CA ASP A 212 -10.59 2.72 12.75
C ASP A 212 -9.61 2.06 13.72
N LEU A 213 -8.33 2.44 13.69
CA LEU A 213 -7.31 1.92 14.62
C LEU A 213 -7.59 2.32 16.06
N LEU A 214 -8.07 3.54 16.32
CA LEU A 214 -8.44 3.95 17.68
C LEU A 214 -9.58 3.10 18.23
N VAL A 215 -10.62 2.85 17.42
CA VAL A 215 -11.75 2.00 17.82
C VAL A 215 -11.31 0.56 18.06
N LEU A 216 -10.46 0.00 17.20
CA LEU A 216 -9.88 -1.34 17.42
C LEU A 216 -9.03 -1.38 18.70
N GLY A 217 -8.26 -0.32 18.97
CA GLY A 217 -7.44 -0.21 20.18
C GLY A 217 -8.29 -0.25 21.45
N ASP A 218 -9.43 0.44 21.45
CA ASP A 218 -10.39 0.42 22.55
C ASP A 218 -11.07 -0.96 22.71
N ILE A 219 -11.43 -1.62 21.60
CA ILE A 219 -12.09 -2.95 21.60
C ILE A 219 -11.15 -4.04 22.16
N TYR A 220 -9.88 -4.03 21.76
CA TYR A 220 -8.92 -5.09 22.10
C TYR A 220 -7.96 -4.70 23.24
N GLU A 221 -8.16 -3.52 23.85
CA GLU A 221 -7.31 -2.95 24.91
C GLU A 221 -5.82 -2.91 24.50
N LYS A 222 -5.55 -2.47 23.27
CA LYS A 222 -4.20 -2.39 22.70
C LYS A 222 -3.86 -1.01 22.17
N SER A 223 -2.60 -0.62 22.33
CA SER A 223 -2.10 0.61 21.73
C SER A 223 -2.02 0.46 20.21
N VAL A 224 -2.22 1.57 19.48
CA VAL A 224 -2.00 1.62 18.02
C VAL A 224 -0.57 1.19 17.67
N ARG A 225 0.40 1.55 18.53
CA ARG A 225 1.80 1.13 18.41
C ARG A 225 1.95 -0.39 18.42
N PHE A 226 1.28 -1.08 19.35
CA PHE A 226 1.26 -2.55 19.40
C PHE A 226 0.63 -3.15 18.16
N MET A 227 -0.56 -2.66 17.77
CA MET A 227 -1.30 -3.20 16.64
C MET A 227 -0.48 -3.22 15.35
N ILE A 228 0.42 -2.25 15.15
CA ILE A 228 1.25 -2.22 13.96
C ILE A 228 2.61 -2.92 14.16
N SER A 229 3.27 -2.71 15.29
CA SER A 229 4.65 -3.19 15.47
C SER A 229 4.75 -4.60 16.04
N GLY A 230 3.66 -5.09 16.64
CA GLY A 230 3.60 -6.31 17.44
C GLY A 230 4.21 -6.15 18.85
N MET A 231 4.56 -4.92 19.26
CA MET A 231 5.22 -4.66 20.54
C MET A 231 4.58 -3.48 21.29
N GLU A 232 4.48 -3.62 22.61
CA GLU A 232 4.10 -2.54 23.54
C GLU A 232 5.32 -1.71 23.96
#